data_AF-A0A527W2M5-F1
#
_entry.id   AF-A0A527W2M5-F1
#
_cell.length_a   1.000
_cell.length_b   1.000
_cell.length_c   1.000
_cell.angle_alpha   90.00
_cell.angle_beta   90.00
_cell.angle_gamma   90.00
#
_symmetry.space_group_name_H-M   'P 1'
#
loop_
_entity.id
_entity.type
_entity.pdbx_description
1 polymer ?
#
loop_
_entity_poly.entity_id
_entity_poly.type
_entity_poly.pdbx_seq_one_letter_code
_entity_poly.pdbx_strand_id
1 'polypeptide(L)'
;DEIDEGELREQLDHARTLRFSKKEMIWLGGNTFYGRKQIFEPEFLAWLEDFRLPAYELSRRDGQYVLSFPGPWMYTTLWEIPALAIINELRSRAAMRSYGPFALDVLYARAKAKMWAKTERLKALPGIRISDFGTRRRHSFLWQRWCVEALKEGIGDAFTGTSNVLLAMDNDLEALGTNAHELPMVFGALANSEEELRQSPYKVLRDWQRYYGGNLLIVLPDAFGTDSFLRDAPDWVADWTGFRPDSAPPIEGGEKIIDWWRKRGKDPKQKLLIFSDGLEVETIEETYRHFRGKVRMSFGWGTNLTNDFEGCAPTETDSLDAISLVCKVTEANGRPAVKLSDNPAKATGDEKEIKRYLRIFGEKGRVEHLVKV
;
A
#
# COMPACT_ATOMS: atom_id res chain seq x y z
N ASP A 1 1.54 -7.28 25.34
CA ASP A 1 2.71 -7.27 26.24
C ASP A 1 3.88 -6.50 25.65
N GLU A 2 4.10 -6.51 24.32
CA GLU A 2 5.16 -5.71 23.69
C GLU A 2 4.93 -4.19 23.71
N ILE A 3 3.68 -3.75 23.53
CA ILE A 3 3.31 -2.32 23.50
C ILE A 3 2.43 -2.02 24.71
N ASP A 4 2.80 -0.99 25.47
CA ASP A 4 2.01 -0.46 26.58
C ASP A 4 0.71 0.20 26.08
N GLU A 5 -0.42 -0.08 26.72
CA GLU A 5 -1.72 0.44 26.28
C GLU A 5 -1.80 1.97 26.47
N GLY A 6 -1.20 2.50 27.54
CA GLY A 6 -1.14 3.92 27.81
C GLY A 6 -0.37 4.66 26.72
N GLU A 7 0.83 4.20 26.39
CA GLU A 7 1.63 4.75 25.29
C GLU A 7 0.88 4.69 23.95
N LEU A 8 0.18 3.58 23.66
CA LEU A 8 -0.63 3.46 22.43
C LEU A 8 -1.76 4.49 22.40
N ARG A 9 -2.52 4.64 23.50
CA ARG A 9 -3.60 5.63 23.61
C ARG A 9 -3.07 7.05 23.47
N GLU A 10 -1.94 7.37 24.11
CA GLU A 10 -1.29 8.68 23.99
C GLU A 10 -0.97 9.03 22.53
N GLN A 11 -0.38 8.09 21.77
CA GLN A 11 -0.07 8.34 20.36
C GLN A 11 -1.33 8.46 19.49
N LEU A 12 -2.34 7.62 19.72
CA LEU A 12 -3.61 7.69 18.99
C LEU A 12 -4.36 9.00 19.30
N ASP A 13 -4.37 9.43 20.56
CA ASP A 13 -4.99 10.70 20.96
C ASP A 13 -4.23 11.89 20.40
N HIS A 14 -2.89 11.86 20.42
CA HIS A 14 -2.07 12.88 19.78
C HIS A 14 -2.36 12.98 18.28
N ALA A 15 -2.48 11.86 17.56
CA ALA A 15 -2.80 11.86 16.14
C ALA A 15 -4.10 12.62 15.81
N ARG A 16 -5.12 12.55 16.69
CA ARG A 16 -6.39 13.29 16.54
C ARG A 16 -6.25 14.79 16.78
N THR A 17 -5.17 15.23 17.44
CA THR A 17 -4.88 16.65 17.63
C THR A 17 -4.32 17.32 16.38
N LEU A 18 -3.77 16.55 15.43
CA LEU A 18 -3.09 17.06 14.23
C LEU A 18 -4.05 17.76 13.25
N ARG A 19 -3.62 18.90 12.72
CA ARG A 19 -4.28 19.63 11.63
C ARG A 19 -3.33 19.78 10.48
N PHE A 20 -3.88 19.98 9.29
CA PHE A 20 -3.10 20.47 8.18
C PHE A 20 -2.61 21.88 8.48
N SER A 21 -1.32 22.09 8.31
CA SER A 21 -0.71 23.40 8.41
C SER A 21 -1.01 24.23 7.16
N LYS A 22 -0.88 25.55 7.28
CA LYS A 22 -0.99 26.46 6.13
C LYS A 22 -0.03 26.10 4.99
N LYS A 23 1.18 25.63 5.30
CA LYS A 23 2.18 25.22 4.29
C LYS A 23 1.69 23.99 3.52
N GLU A 24 1.19 22.97 4.23
CA GLU A 24 0.69 21.75 3.62
C GLU A 24 -0.55 22.03 2.74
N MET A 25 -1.48 22.86 3.20
CA MET A 25 -2.67 23.23 2.41
C MET A 25 -2.30 23.98 1.13
N ILE A 26 -1.36 24.93 1.20
CA ILE A 26 -0.86 25.64 0.01
C ILE A 26 -0.17 24.67 -0.95
N TRP A 27 0.64 23.75 -0.43
CA TRP A 27 1.34 22.78 -1.26
C TRP A 27 0.35 21.81 -1.95
N LEU A 28 -0.66 21.30 -1.24
CA LEU A 28 -1.70 20.44 -1.83
C LEU A 28 -2.49 21.16 -2.93
N GLY A 29 -2.85 22.43 -2.72
CA GLY A 29 -3.59 23.22 -3.72
C GLY A 29 -2.73 23.70 -4.91
N GLY A 30 -1.43 23.89 -4.71
CA GLY A 30 -0.53 24.49 -5.71
C GLY A 30 0.35 23.51 -6.47
N ASN A 31 0.66 22.35 -5.91
CA ASN A 31 1.60 21.40 -6.51
C ASN A 31 1.00 20.72 -7.75
N THR A 32 1.89 20.25 -8.64
CA THR A 32 1.51 19.41 -9.78
C THR A 32 1.64 17.95 -9.38
N PHE A 33 0.56 17.19 -9.53
CA PHE A 33 0.55 15.75 -9.28
C PHE A 33 0.20 15.03 -10.57
N TYR A 34 1.00 14.03 -10.96
CA TYR A 34 0.75 13.25 -12.19
C TYR A 34 0.57 14.11 -13.45
N GLY A 35 1.30 15.23 -13.53
CA GLY A 35 1.21 16.19 -14.64
C GLY A 35 -0.04 17.06 -14.66
N ARG A 36 -0.87 17.04 -13.60
CA ARG A 36 -2.03 17.92 -13.42
C ARG A 36 -1.84 18.84 -12.23
N LYS A 37 -2.14 20.13 -12.43
CA LYS A 37 -2.25 21.10 -11.35
C LYS A 37 -3.64 21.00 -10.73
N GLN A 38 -3.76 21.32 -9.44
CA GLN A 38 -5.06 21.44 -8.75
C GLN A 38 -5.91 20.17 -8.87
N ILE A 39 -5.32 19.00 -8.59
CA ILE A 39 -6.08 17.73 -8.59
C ILE A 39 -7.09 17.62 -7.42
N PHE A 40 -6.94 18.49 -6.42
CA PHE A 40 -7.85 18.61 -5.28
C PHE A 40 -8.73 19.85 -5.48
N GLU A 41 -10.04 19.64 -5.50
CA GLU A 41 -11.01 20.72 -5.64
C GLU A 41 -10.97 21.67 -4.43
N PRO A 42 -11.21 22.98 -4.61
CA PRO A 42 -11.20 23.95 -3.52
C PRO A 42 -12.12 23.57 -2.35
N GLU A 43 -13.30 23.03 -2.64
CA GLU A 43 -14.28 22.57 -1.65
C GLU A 43 -13.74 21.40 -0.81
N PHE A 44 -13.00 20.48 -1.45
CA PHE A 44 -12.33 19.39 -0.74
C PHE A 44 -11.20 19.91 0.15
N LEU A 45 -10.40 20.87 -0.33
CA LEU A 45 -9.34 21.48 0.48
C LEU A 45 -9.90 22.26 1.67
N ALA A 46 -11.01 22.98 1.49
CA ALA A 46 -11.70 23.67 2.58
C ALA A 46 -12.21 22.69 3.65
N TRP A 47 -12.77 21.55 3.24
CA TRP A 47 -13.14 20.48 4.18
C TRP A 47 -11.91 19.88 4.89
N LEU A 48 -10.82 19.67 4.15
CA LEU A 48 -9.60 19.05 4.66
C LEU A 48 -8.88 19.94 5.69
N GLU A 49 -8.97 21.27 5.55
CA GLU A 49 -8.35 22.23 6.49
C GLU A 49 -8.88 22.06 7.92
N ASP A 50 -10.19 21.80 8.06
CA ASP A 50 -10.84 21.58 9.35
C ASP A 50 -10.83 20.11 9.80
N PHE A 51 -10.30 19.21 8.98
CA PHE A 51 -10.31 17.78 9.24
C PHE A 51 -9.59 17.41 10.55
N ARG A 52 -10.19 16.48 11.28
CA ARG A 52 -9.61 15.83 12.46
C ARG A 52 -9.89 14.34 12.39
N LEU A 53 -8.92 13.51 12.79
CA LEU A 53 -9.18 12.07 12.93
C LEU A 53 -10.30 11.84 13.97
N PRO A 54 -11.31 11.00 13.65
CA PRO A 54 -12.45 10.75 14.54
C PRO A 54 -12.03 9.96 15.79
N ALA A 55 -12.98 9.72 16.70
CA ALA A 55 -12.75 8.82 17.84
C ALA A 55 -12.42 7.40 17.37
N TYR A 56 -11.74 6.64 18.23
CA TYR A 56 -11.41 5.23 18.04
C TYR A 56 -11.89 4.40 19.23
N GLU A 57 -12.03 3.10 19.02
CA GLU A 57 -12.30 2.12 20.06
C GLU A 57 -11.08 1.22 20.20
N LEU A 58 -10.52 1.14 21.40
CA LEU A 58 -9.41 0.26 21.73
C LEU A 58 -9.80 -0.65 22.89
N SER A 59 -9.70 -1.96 22.66
CA SER A 59 -9.94 -3.00 23.66
C SER A 59 -8.87 -4.09 23.57
N ARG A 60 -8.81 -4.94 24.60
CA ARG A 60 -7.93 -6.11 24.63
C ARG A 60 -8.75 -7.39 24.56
N ARG A 61 -8.38 -8.30 23.67
CA ARG A 61 -9.03 -9.60 23.51
C ARG A 61 -7.97 -10.65 23.21
N ASP A 62 -8.00 -11.77 23.93
CA ASP A 62 -7.10 -12.92 23.71
C ASP A 62 -5.61 -12.52 23.64
N GLY A 63 -5.20 -11.58 24.51
CA GLY A 63 -3.82 -11.07 24.58
C GLY A 63 -3.45 -10.02 23.50
N GLN A 64 -4.35 -9.73 22.55
CA GLN A 64 -4.14 -8.80 21.44
C GLN A 64 -4.94 -7.50 21.61
N TYR A 65 -4.49 -6.43 20.94
CA TYR A 65 -5.28 -5.20 20.81
C TYR A 65 -6.29 -5.34 19.67
N VAL A 66 -7.52 -4.91 19.93
CA VAL A 66 -8.57 -4.71 18.93
C VAL A 66 -8.81 -3.21 18.83
N LEU A 67 -8.41 -2.64 17.69
CA LEU A 67 -8.50 -1.22 17.39
C LEU A 67 -9.48 -0.99 16.22
N SER A 68 -10.56 -0.27 16.49
CA SER A 68 -11.65 -0.03 15.54
C SER A 68 -11.93 1.47 15.38
N PHE A 69 -12.40 1.86 14.20
CA PHE A 69 -12.68 3.26 13.84
C PHE A 69 -14.09 3.38 13.22
N PRO A 70 -15.17 3.35 14.03
CA PRO A 70 -16.52 3.51 13.51
C PRO A 70 -16.79 4.97 13.11
N GLY A 71 -17.55 5.16 12.04
CA GLY A 71 -17.94 6.49 11.57
C GLY A 71 -18.09 6.58 10.06
N PRO A 72 -18.36 7.78 9.52
CA PRO A 72 -18.48 7.97 8.08
C PRO A 72 -17.15 7.67 7.39
N TRP A 73 -17.20 6.96 6.27
CA TRP A 73 -16.02 6.47 5.55
C TRP A 73 -15.01 7.56 5.23
N MET A 74 -15.48 8.75 4.81
CA MET A 74 -14.62 9.89 4.50
C MET A 74 -13.78 10.40 5.69
N TYR A 75 -14.19 10.11 6.93
CA TYR A 75 -13.41 10.45 8.12
C TYR A 75 -12.51 9.30 8.59
N THR A 76 -12.99 8.06 8.49
CA THR A 76 -12.29 6.90 9.05
C THR A 76 -11.22 6.35 8.11
N THR A 77 -11.31 6.58 6.79
CA THR A 77 -10.30 6.13 5.82
C THR A 77 -8.88 6.62 6.15
N LEU A 78 -8.74 7.82 6.70
CA LEU A 78 -7.44 8.40 7.06
C LEU A 78 -6.81 7.79 8.33
N TRP A 79 -7.47 6.87 9.04
CA TRP A 79 -6.89 6.16 10.19
C TRP A 79 -5.95 5.01 9.81
N GLU A 80 -6.11 4.36 8.64
CA GLU A 80 -5.34 3.15 8.29
C GLU A 80 -3.83 3.39 8.45
N ILE A 81 -3.31 4.44 7.81
CA ILE A 81 -1.87 4.67 7.74
C ILE A 81 -1.30 5.16 9.07
N PRO A 82 -1.87 6.18 9.76
CA PRO A 82 -1.39 6.62 11.07
C PRO A 82 -1.41 5.51 12.12
N ALA A 83 -2.50 4.73 12.21
CA ALA A 83 -2.60 3.66 13.21
C ALA A 83 -1.53 2.59 13.02
N LEU A 84 -1.31 2.15 11.77
CA LEU A 84 -0.27 1.17 11.46
C LEU A 84 1.13 1.72 11.73
N ALA A 85 1.41 2.97 11.36
CA ALA A 85 2.70 3.59 11.60
C ALA A 85 2.99 3.78 13.11
N ILE A 86 1.97 4.16 13.91
CA ILE A 86 2.06 4.28 15.36
C ILE A 86 2.40 2.93 15.99
N ILE A 87 1.66 1.87 15.65
CA ILE A 87 1.86 0.55 16.24
C ILE A 87 3.25 0.01 15.88
N ASN A 88 3.65 0.10 14.61
CA ASN A 88 4.98 -0.37 14.18
C ASN A 88 6.11 0.39 14.88
N GLU A 89 6.02 1.72 14.97
CA GLU A 89 7.07 2.51 15.63
C GLU A 89 7.10 2.28 17.15
N LEU A 90 5.96 2.06 17.79
CA LEU A 90 5.91 1.65 19.21
C LEU A 90 6.57 0.28 19.43
N ARG A 91 6.37 -0.69 18.53
CA ARG A 91 7.11 -1.98 18.58
C ARG A 91 8.61 -1.78 18.46
N SER A 92 9.04 -1.00 17.46
CA SER A 92 10.47 -0.69 17.27
C SER A 92 11.07 -0.02 18.51
N ARG A 93 10.37 0.94 19.13
CA ARG A 93 10.79 1.58 20.38
C ARG A 93 10.85 0.59 21.55
N ALA A 94 9.89 -0.30 21.66
CA ALA A 94 9.87 -1.33 22.71
C ALA A 94 11.04 -2.31 22.55
N ALA A 95 11.28 -2.82 21.35
CA ALA A 95 12.38 -3.73 21.04
C ALA A 95 13.77 -3.11 21.32
N MET A 96 13.92 -1.81 21.10
CA MET A 96 15.16 -1.07 21.34
C MET A 96 15.28 -0.51 22.76
N ARG A 97 14.27 -0.66 23.63
CA ARG A 97 14.21 0.04 24.94
C ARG A 97 15.39 -0.30 25.86
N SER A 98 15.91 -1.52 25.79
CA SER A 98 17.03 -1.99 26.61
C SER A 98 18.41 -1.65 26.03
N TYR A 99 18.48 -1.11 24.81
CA TYR A 99 19.75 -0.89 24.13
C TYR A 99 20.41 0.40 24.62
N GLY A 100 21.70 0.31 24.97
CA GLY A 100 22.52 1.48 25.25
C GLY A 100 22.91 2.24 23.96
N PRO A 101 23.43 3.47 24.07
CA PRO A 101 23.77 4.31 22.92
C PRO A 101 24.68 3.63 21.89
N PHE A 102 25.69 2.89 22.32
CA PHE A 102 26.62 2.18 21.42
C PHE A 102 25.93 1.02 20.69
N ALA A 103 25.06 0.28 21.38
CA ALA A 103 24.31 -0.83 20.77
C ALA A 103 23.35 -0.31 19.67
N LEU A 104 22.71 0.84 19.92
CA LEU A 104 21.88 1.51 18.92
C LEU A 104 22.69 1.99 17.72
N ASP A 105 23.87 2.58 17.93
CA ASP A 105 24.73 3.03 16.83
C ASP A 105 25.16 1.86 15.94
N VAL A 106 25.58 0.74 16.54
CA VAL A 106 25.91 -0.50 15.80
C VAL A 106 24.69 -1.03 15.03
N LEU A 107 23.50 -1.05 15.66
CA LEU A 107 22.26 -1.49 15.02
C LEU A 107 21.98 -0.68 13.74
N TYR A 108 21.97 0.64 13.85
CA TYR A 108 21.68 1.50 12.70
C TYR A 108 22.82 1.52 11.68
N ALA A 109 24.09 1.42 12.09
CA ALA A 109 25.20 1.32 11.15
C ALA A 109 25.08 0.07 10.27
N ARG A 110 24.73 -1.08 10.86
CA ARG A 110 24.47 -2.33 10.13
C ARG A 110 23.24 -2.23 9.22
N ALA A 111 22.14 -1.65 9.71
CA ALA A 111 20.94 -1.44 8.91
C ALA A 111 21.20 -0.52 7.70
N LYS A 112 21.97 0.56 7.89
CA LYS A 112 22.37 1.46 6.80
C LYS A 112 23.22 0.75 5.76
N ALA A 113 24.21 -0.04 6.19
CA ALA A 113 25.04 -0.83 5.29
C ALA A 113 24.21 -1.87 4.51
N LYS A 114 23.27 -2.55 5.18
CA LYS A 114 22.34 -3.51 4.56
C LYS A 114 21.48 -2.84 3.49
N MET A 115 20.87 -1.70 3.81
CA MET A 115 20.07 -0.94 2.85
C MET A 115 20.93 -0.46 1.66
N TRP A 116 22.13 0.07 1.90
CA TRP A 116 23.00 0.55 0.83
C TRP A 116 23.42 -0.57 -0.13
N ALA A 117 23.73 -1.76 0.40
CA ALA A 117 24.05 -2.92 -0.44
C ALA A 117 22.91 -3.30 -1.38
N LYS A 118 21.65 -3.18 -0.94
CA LYS A 118 20.48 -3.37 -1.81
C LYS A 118 20.38 -2.29 -2.89
N THR A 119 20.68 -1.04 -2.52
CA THR A 119 20.67 0.10 -3.45
C THR A 119 21.69 -0.07 -4.58
N GLU A 120 22.91 -0.52 -4.27
CA GLU A 120 23.94 -0.84 -5.28
C GLU A 120 23.49 -1.94 -6.25
N ARG A 121 22.75 -2.94 -5.76
CA ARG A 121 22.17 -3.98 -6.64
C ARG A 121 21.12 -3.41 -7.59
N LEU A 122 20.21 -2.57 -7.10
CA LEU A 122 19.19 -1.93 -7.93
C LEU A 122 19.81 -0.99 -8.98
N LYS A 123 20.91 -0.31 -8.65
CA LYS A 123 21.67 0.54 -9.57
C LYS A 123 22.19 -0.20 -10.80
N ALA A 124 22.43 -1.51 -10.68
CA ALA A 124 22.84 -2.35 -11.80
C ALA A 124 21.73 -2.66 -12.82
N LEU A 125 20.49 -2.21 -12.58
CA LEU A 125 19.32 -2.46 -13.43
C LEU A 125 18.93 -1.20 -14.23
N PRO A 126 19.44 -1.02 -15.46
CA PRO A 126 19.27 0.23 -16.20
C PRO A 126 17.80 0.51 -16.53
N GLY A 127 17.32 1.72 -16.21
CA GLY A 127 15.94 2.14 -16.48
C GLY A 127 14.89 1.50 -15.57
N ILE A 128 15.30 0.87 -14.46
CA ILE A 128 14.38 0.49 -13.40
C ILE A 128 13.67 1.73 -12.83
N ARG A 129 12.44 1.55 -12.35
CA ARG A 129 11.65 2.60 -11.70
C ARG A 129 11.17 2.09 -10.34
N ILE A 130 11.66 2.71 -9.28
CA ILE A 130 11.42 2.32 -7.88
C ILE A 130 10.77 3.49 -7.13
N SER A 131 9.77 3.21 -6.30
CA SER A 131 9.14 4.19 -5.41
C SER A 131 9.00 3.66 -3.99
N ASP A 132 9.08 4.53 -2.99
CA ASP A 132 8.87 4.17 -1.58
C ASP A 132 7.38 4.03 -1.23
N PHE A 133 6.95 2.83 -0.83
CA PHE A 133 5.60 2.49 -0.37
C PHE A 133 5.58 2.02 1.11
N GLY A 134 6.65 2.28 1.88
CA GLY A 134 6.90 1.65 3.19
C GLY A 134 6.18 2.26 4.40
N THR A 135 5.48 3.40 4.23
CA THR A 135 4.93 4.21 5.34
C THR A 135 4.21 3.41 6.42
N ARG A 136 3.31 2.48 6.04
CA ARG A 136 2.44 1.75 6.98
C ARG A 136 3.18 0.77 7.89
N ARG A 137 4.36 0.28 7.48
CA ARG A 137 5.14 -0.76 8.20
C ARG A 137 6.57 -0.31 8.45
N ARG A 138 6.85 0.99 8.37
CA ARG A 138 8.17 1.55 8.63
C ARG A 138 8.61 1.26 10.07
N HIS A 139 9.91 1.07 10.26
CA HIS A 139 10.54 0.99 11.57
C HIS A 139 10.34 2.27 12.38
N SER A 140 10.58 3.42 11.75
CA SER A 140 10.27 4.74 12.32
C SER A 140 10.17 5.78 11.22
N PHE A 141 9.58 6.94 11.54
CA PHE A 141 9.53 8.06 10.58
C PHE A 141 10.92 8.50 10.11
N LEU A 142 11.89 8.66 11.03
CA LEU A 142 13.25 9.10 10.69
C LEU A 142 14.00 8.06 9.86
N TRP A 143 13.77 6.77 10.12
CA TRP A 143 14.36 5.71 9.32
C TRP A 143 13.79 5.69 7.90
N GLN A 144 12.47 5.84 7.72
CA GLN A 144 11.87 5.96 6.38
C GLN A 144 12.48 7.14 5.62
N ARG A 145 12.62 8.31 6.26
CA ARG A 145 13.27 9.49 5.66
C ARG A 145 14.69 9.16 5.18
N TRP A 146 15.50 8.52 6.03
CA TRP A 146 16.86 8.13 5.67
C TRP A 146 16.89 7.15 4.48
N CYS A 147 16.01 6.15 4.44
CA CYS A 147 15.93 5.21 3.31
C CYS A 147 15.54 5.92 1.99
N VAL A 148 14.61 6.87 2.05
CA VAL A 148 14.18 7.66 0.88
C VAL A 148 15.33 8.51 0.34
N GLU A 149 16.09 9.18 1.23
CA GLU A 149 17.29 9.94 0.85
C GLU A 149 18.36 9.03 0.23
N ALA A 150 18.63 7.88 0.85
CA ALA A 150 19.60 6.92 0.34
C ALA A 150 19.23 6.36 -1.05
N LEU A 151 17.94 6.10 -1.32
CA LEU A 151 17.49 5.72 -2.67
C LEU A 151 17.63 6.86 -3.67
N LYS A 152 17.24 8.08 -3.29
CA LYS A 152 17.36 9.26 -4.14
C LYS A 152 18.81 9.47 -4.58
N GLU A 153 19.77 9.33 -3.67
CA GLU A 153 21.20 9.44 -3.99
C GLU A 153 21.76 8.23 -4.75
N GLY A 154 21.41 7.02 -4.34
CA GLY A 154 22.04 5.80 -4.85
C GLY A 154 21.57 5.38 -6.24
N ILE A 155 20.28 5.57 -6.58
CA ILE A 155 19.72 5.19 -7.88
C ILE A 155 19.22 6.38 -8.72
N GLY A 156 19.30 7.62 -8.22
CA GLY A 156 19.01 8.84 -8.99
C GLY A 156 17.62 8.83 -9.63
N ASP A 157 17.55 9.12 -10.93
CA ASP A 157 16.29 9.17 -11.72
C ASP A 157 15.50 7.85 -11.74
N ALA A 158 16.11 6.74 -11.34
CA ALA A 158 15.39 5.48 -11.18
C ALA A 158 14.48 5.49 -9.93
N PHE A 159 14.76 6.35 -8.94
CA PHE A 159 13.85 6.61 -7.84
C PHE A 159 12.77 7.60 -8.27
N THR A 160 11.54 7.14 -8.40
CA THR A 160 10.44 7.91 -9.00
C THR A 160 9.63 8.72 -7.99
N GLY A 161 9.78 8.47 -6.69
CA GLY A 161 9.06 9.21 -5.65
C GLY A 161 8.65 8.34 -4.46
N THR A 162 7.72 8.85 -3.65
CA THR A 162 7.25 8.20 -2.41
C THR A 162 5.73 8.33 -2.29
N SER A 163 5.08 7.35 -1.66
CA SER A 163 3.66 7.45 -1.28
C SER A 163 3.42 8.25 0.00
N ASN A 164 4.49 8.61 0.72
CA ASN A 164 4.41 9.51 1.85
C ASN A 164 4.39 10.96 1.37
N VAL A 165 3.21 11.57 1.33
CA VAL A 165 3.00 12.93 0.83
C VAL A 165 3.83 13.98 1.59
N LEU A 166 4.06 13.79 2.89
CA LEU A 166 4.91 14.67 3.69
C LEU A 166 6.39 14.58 3.24
N LEU A 167 6.90 13.35 3.04
CA LEU A 167 8.26 13.18 2.52
C LEU A 167 8.41 13.66 1.08
N ALA A 168 7.36 13.54 0.27
CA ALA A 168 7.31 14.10 -1.08
C ALA A 168 7.46 15.63 -1.05
N MET A 169 6.67 16.30 -0.20
CA MET A 169 6.75 17.75 0.01
C MET A 169 8.12 18.19 0.55
N ASP A 170 8.67 17.48 1.53
CA ASP A 170 9.92 17.88 2.20
C ASP A 170 11.17 17.68 1.33
N ASN A 171 11.13 16.80 0.33
CA ASN A 171 12.29 16.40 -0.48
C ASN A 171 12.17 16.73 -1.97
N ASP A 172 11.16 17.52 -2.36
CA ASP A 172 10.82 17.82 -3.75
C ASP A 172 10.73 16.55 -4.62
N LEU A 173 10.03 15.53 -4.11
CA LEU A 173 9.76 14.28 -4.82
C LEU A 173 8.32 14.25 -5.32
N GLU A 174 8.07 13.41 -6.32
CA GLU A 174 6.71 13.11 -6.74
C GLU A 174 5.97 12.31 -5.66
N ALA A 175 4.73 12.72 -5.35
CA ALA A 175 3.84 11.94 -4.50
C ALA A 175 3.13 10.87 -5.33
N LEU A 176 3.26 9.60 -4.91
CA LEU A 176 2.82 8.44 -5.68
C LEU A 176 1.70 7.67 -4.95
N GLY A 177 0.85 6.98 -5.72
CA GLY A 177 -0.35 6.31 -5.23
C GLY A 177 -1.52 6.41 -6.20
N THR A 178 -2.36 5.38 -6.24
CA THR A 178 -3.56 5.31 -7.09
C THR A 178 -4.78 5.06 -6.21
N ASN A 179 -5.43 3.91 -6.31
CA ASN A 179 -6.53 3.47 -5.46
C ASN A 179 -6.12 2.22 -4.65
N ALA A 180 -6.96 1.83 -3.69
CA ALA A 180 -6.74 0.68 -2.83
C ALA A 180 -8.00 -0.21 -2.74
N HIS A 181 -7.84 -1.42 -2.20
CA HIS A 181 -8.92 -2.41 -2.10
C HIS A 181 -10.13 -1.94 -1.29
N GLU A 182 -10.00 -0.92 -0.44
CA GLU A 182 -11.16 -0.40 0.30
C GLU A 182 -12.31 0.04 -0.62
N LEU A 183 -12.02 0.59 -1.80
CA LEU A 183 -13.05 1.03 -2.75
C LEU A 183 -13.92 -0.15 -3.23
N PRO A 184 -13.38 -1.21 -3.85
CA PRO A 184 -14.19 -2.36 -4.26
C PRO A 184 -14.77 -3.12 -3.07
N MET A 185 -14.09 -3.17 -1.91
CA MET A 185 -14.64 -3.78 -0.70
C MET A 185 -15.92 -3.08 -0.23
N VAL A 186 -15.92 -1.75 -0.15
CA VAL A 186 -17.09 -0.96 0.25
C VAL A 186 -18.20 -1.05 -0.79
N PHE A 187 -17.86 -0.91 -2.08
CA PHE A 187 -18.86 -1.02 -3.14
C PHE A 187 -19.50 -2.42 -3.19
N GLY A 188 -18.72 -3.47 -2.94
CA GLY A 188 -19.22 -4.83 -2.83
C GLY A 188 -20.15 -5.02 -1.64
N ALA A 189 -19.78 -4.51 -0.46
CA ALA A 189 -20.64 -4.56 0.73
C ALA A 189 -21.97 -3.81 0.51
N LEU A 190 -21.94 -2.68 -0.20
CA LEU A 190 -23.12 -1.85 -0.46
C LEU A 190 -24.01 -2.36 -1.61
N ALA A 191 -23.57 -3.36 -2.38
CA ALA A 191 -24.37 -3.95 -3.46
C ALA A 191 -25.64 -4.61 -2.93
N ASN A 192 -26.77 -4.41 -3.62
CA ASN A 192 -28.09 -4.92 -3.21
C ASN A 192 -28.48 -6.22 -3.93
N SER A 193 -27.68 -6.66 -4.90
CA SER A 193 -27.90 -7.91 -5.63
C SER A 193 -26.55 -8.55 -6.01
N GLU A 194 -26.57 -9.83 -6.38
CA GLU A 194 -25.37 -10.49 -6.90
C GLU A 194 -24.86 -9.83 -8.18
N GLU A 195 -25.76 -9.30 -9.02
CA GLU A 195 -25.36 -8.60 -10.24
C GLU A 195 -24.66 -7.28 -9.92
N GLU A 196 -25.23 -6.47 -9.01
CA GLU A 196 -24.55 -5.26 -8.53
C GLU A 196 -23.19 -5.58 -7.90
N LEU A 197 -23.09 -6.70 -7.18
CA LEU A 197 -21.84 -7.14 -6.58
C LEU A 197 -20.81 -7.53 -7.65
N ARG A 198 -21.18 -8.30 -8.68
CA ARG A 198 -20.30 -8.61 -9.83
C ARG A 198 -19.83 -7.35 -10.54
N GLN A 199 -20.68 -6.35 -10.67
CA GLN A 199 -20.36 -5.08 -11.33
C GLN A 199 -19.57 -4.10 -10.45
N SER A 200 -19.48 -4.36 -9.13
CA SER A 200 -18.89 -3.42 -8.18
C SER A 200 -17.43 -3.04 -8.49
N PRO A 201 -16.51 -3.94 -8.92
CA PRO A 201 -15.14 -3.56 -9.26
C PRO A 201 -15.09 -2.58 -10.44
N TYR A 202 -15.94 -2.78 -11.45
CA TYR A 202 -15.99 -1.91 -12.63
C TYR A 202 -16.70 -0.59 -12.34
N LYS A 203 -17.66 -0.57 -11.40
CA LYS A 203 -18.27 0.67 -10.91
C LYS A 203 -17.22 1.55 -10.23
N VAL A 204 -16.34 0.98 -9.41
CA VAL A 204 -15.21 1.71 -8.81
C VAL A 204 -14.34 2.36 -9.88
N LEU A 205 -13.94 1.60 -10.91
CA LEU A 205 -13.13 2.14 -12.00
C LEU A 205 -13.83 3.30 -12.73
N ARG A 206 -15.13 3.16 -13.05
CA ARG A 206 -15.91 4.25 -13.67
C ARG A 206 -15.96 5.50 -12.80
N ASP A 207 -16.20 5.35 -11.51
CA ASP A 207 -16.27 6.49 -10.58
C ASP A 207 -14.89 7.13 -10.40
N TRP A 208 -13.81 6.35 -10.33
CA TRP A 208 -12.44 6.84 -10.27
C TRP A 208 -12.06 7.66 -11.51
N GLN A 209 -12.42 7.18 -12.70
CA GLN A 209 -12.13 7.85 -13.96
C GLN A 209 -12.87 9.18 -14.14
N ARG A 210 -13.95 9.44 -13.39
CA ARG A 210 -14.65 10.74 -13.41
C ARG A 210 -13.80 11.86 -12.81
N TYR A 211 -13.00 11.55 -11.80
CA TYR A 211 -12.13 12.52 -11.12
C TYR A 211 -10.70 12.49 -11.67
N TYR A 212 -10.20 11.30 -11.98
CA TYR A 212 -8.77 11.08 -12.28
C TYR A 212 -8.56 10.47 -13.67
N GLY A 213 -7.41 10.76 -14.27
CA GLY A 213 -7.04 10.29 -15.60
C GLY A 213 -5.55 10.08 -15.77
N GLY A 214 -5.12 9.73 -16.98
CA GLY A 214 -3.70 9.54 -17.29
C GLY A 214 -3.04 8.45 -16.43
N ASN A 215 -1.92 8.77 -15.79
CA ASN A 215 -1.15 7.81 -15.00
C ASN A 215 -1.85 7.32 -13.72
N LEU A 216 -2.98 7.93 -13.34
CA LEU A 216 -3.83 7.45 -12.24
C LEU A 216 -4.82 6.35 -12.65
N LEU A 217 -4.93 6.03 -13.95
CA LEU A 217 -5.76 4.94 -14.46
C LEU A 217 -5.03 3.60 -14.31
N ILE A 218 -4.87 3.16 -13.07
CA ILE A 218 -4.28 1.87 -12.71
C ILE A 218 -5.35 0.97 -12.11
N VAL A 219 -5.53 -0.20 -12.72
CA VAL A 219 -6.49 -1.22 -12.29
C VAL A 219 -5.90 -2.05 -11.16
N LEU A 220 -6.69 -2.28 -10.11
CA LEU A 220 -6.38 -3.19 -9.01
C LEU A 220 -7.36 -4.39 -9.07
N PRO A 221 -7.00 -5.46 -9.79
CA PRO A 221 -7.96 -6.49 -10.21
C PRO A 221 -8.29 -7.52 -9.13
N ASP A 222 -7.47 -7.62 -8.09
CA ASP A 222 -7.43 -8.78 -7.18
C ASP A 222 -8.35 -8.64 -5.97
N ALA A 223 -9.19 -7.60 -5.88
CA ALA A 223 -10.15 -7.45 -4.77
C ALA A 223 -10.98 -8.72 -4.56
N PHE A 224 -11.51 -9.29 -5.66
CA PHE A 224 -12.31 -10.51 -5.67
C PHE A 224 -11.72 -11.62 -6.56
N GLY A 225 -10.42 -11.52 -6.87
CA GLY A 225 -9.70 -12.45 -7.76
C GLY A 225 -9.52 -11.92 -9.18
N THR A 226 -8.27 -11.89 -9.63
CA THR A 226 -7.83 -11.35 -10.92
C THR A 226 -8.43 -12.12 -12.10
N ASP A 227 -8.49 -13.46 -12.05
CA ASP A 227 -9.12 -14.26 -13.11
C ASP A 227 -10.59 -13.91 -13.30
N SER A 228 -11.31 -13.69 -12.19
CA SER A 228 -12.72 -13.29 -12.23
C SER A 228 -12.89 -11.90 -12.83
N PHE A 229 -12.05 -10.96 -12.39
CA PHE A 229 -12.02 -9.60 -12.92
C PHE A 229 -11.72 -9.58 -14.43
N LEU A 230 -10.67 -10.27 -14.89
CA LEU A 230 -10.27 -10.23 -16.30
C LEU A 230 -11.27 -10.94 -17.23
N ARG A 231 -11.97 -11.97 -16.75
CA ARG A 231 -13.00 -12.69 -17.50
C ARG A 231 -14.15 -11.78 -17.88
N ASP A 232 -14.65 -11.01 -16.91
CA ASP A 232 -15.88 -10.22 -17.08
C ASP A 232 -15.61 -8.72 -17.38
N ALA A 233 -14.33 -8.31 -17.42
CA ALA A 233 -13.94 -6.92 -17.63
C ALA A 233 -14.47 -6.36 -18.97
N PRO A 234 -15.21 -5.24 -18.95
CA PRO A 234 -15.60 -4.51 -20.16
C PRO A 234 -14.38 -4.06 -20.99
N ASP A 235 -14.55 -3.89 -22.31
CA ASP A 235 -13.45 -3.55 -23.23
C ASP A 235 -12.71 -2.26 -22.87
N TRP A 236 -13.42 -1.23 -22.38
CA TRP A 236 -12.80 0.04 -22.00
C TRP A 236 -11.79 -0.10 -20.84
N VAL A 237 -11.85 -1.16 -20.04
CA VAL A 237 -10.85 -1.44 -19.00
C VAL A 237 -9.47 -1.64 -19.64
N ALA A 238 -9.42 -2.19 -20.85
CA ALA A 238 -8.17 -2.39 -21.58
C ALA A 238 -7.53 -1.07 -22.04
N ASP A 239 -8.26 0.05 -21.99
CA ASP A 239 -7.74 1.39 -22.31
C ASP A 239 -7.02 2.06 -21.15
N TRP A 240 -7.20 1.56 -19.92
CA TRP A 240 -6.50 2.06 -18.74
C TRP A 240 -4.98 1.95 -18.91
N THR A 241 -4.25 2.84 -18.23
CA THR A 241 -2.80 2.98 -18.37
C THR A 241 -2.06 1.72 -17.95
N GLY A 242 -2.53 1.06 -16.90
CA GLY A 242 -1.84 -0.08 -16.33
C GLY A 242 -2.64 -0.85 -15.29
N PHE A 243 -2.00 -1.87 -14.74
CA PHE A 243 -2.54 -2.72 -13.69
C PHE A 243 -1.52 -2.85 -12.55
N ARG A 244 -2.04 -3.10 -11.34
CA ARG A 244 -1.24 -3.41 -10.15
C ARG A 244 -1.65 -4.79 -9.61
N PRO A 245 -0.96 -5.88 -10.00
CA PRO A 245 -1.15 -7.18 -9.35
C PRO A 245 -0.58 -7.10 -7.92
N ASP A 246 -1.42 -7.35 -6.91
CA ASP A 246 -1.09 -7.09 -5.49
C ASP A 246 -1.32 -8.31 -4.57
N SER A 247 -1.62 -9.49 -5.12
CA SER A 247 -1.74 -10.72 -4.33
C SER A 247 -1.42 -12.02 -5.08
N ALA A 248 -0.86 -11.94 -6.29
CA ALA A 248 -0.32 -13.07 -7.04
C ALA A 248 1.20 -12.90 -7.22
N PRO A 249 1.96 -13.98 -7.42
CA PRO A 249 3.39 -13.88 -7.74
C PRO A 249 3.63 -12.91 -8.92
N PRO A 250 4.61 -11.98 -8.84
CA PRO A 250 4.77 -10.90 -9.83
C PRO A 250 4.82 -11.36 -11.29
N ILE A 251 5.58 -12.44 -11.57
CA ILE A 251 5.70 -12.98 -12.93
C ILE A 251 4.37 -13.60 -13.41
N GLU A 252 3.72 -14.41 -12.59
CA GLU A 252 2.45 -15.04 -12.97
C GLU A 252 1.35 -14.00 -13.19
N GLY A 253 1.18 -13.07 -12.23
CA GLY A 253 0.19 -12.00 -12.33
C GLY A 253 0.47 -11.09 -13.53
N GLY A 254 1.73 -10.75 -13.78
CA GLY A 254 2.12 -9.92 -14.92
C GLY A 254 1.88 -10.57 -16.28
N GLU A 255 2.25 -11.85 -16.47
CA GLU A 255 2.00 -12.56 -17.73
C GLU A 255 0.49 -12.73 -18.00
N LYS A 256 -0.29 -13.02 -16.95
CA LYS A 256 -1.75 -13.12 -17.03
C LYS A 256 -2.40 -11.83 -17.56
N ILE A 257 -1.96 -10.68 -17.06
CA ILE A 257 -2.45 -9.36 -17.49
C ILE A 257 -1.96 -9.03 -18.91
N ILE A 258 -0.70 -9.34 -19.24
CA ILE A 258 -0.14 -9.12 -20.58
C ILE A 258 -0.92 -9.92 -21.63
N ASP A 259 -1.22 -11.18 -21.36
CA ASP A 259 -2.00 -12.02 -22.27
C ASP A 259 -3.44 -11.52 -22.43
N TRP A 260 -4.02 -10.97 -21.36
CA TRP A 260 -5.33 -10.33 -21.44
C TRP A 260 -5.31 -9.09 -22.34
N TRP A 261 -4.30 -8.20 -22.21
CA TRP A 261 -4.14 -7.06 -23.12
C TRP A 261 -3.98 -7.48 -24.58
N ARG A 262 -3.15 -8.51 -24.85
CA ARG A 262 -2.97 -9.06 -26.20
C ARG A 262 -4.30 -9.55 -26.80
N LYS A 263 -5.09 -10.29 -26.02
CA LYS A 263 -6.42 -10.77 -26.44
C LYS A 263 -7.41 -9.63 -26.72
N ARG A 264 -7.23 -8.46 -26.10
CA ARG A 264 -8.00 -7.23 -26.34
C ARG A 264 -7.36 -6.30 -27.37
N GLY A 265 -6.36 -6.76 -28.11
CA GLY A 265 -5.70 -5.99 -29.18
C GLY A 265 -4.88 -4.79 -28.68
N LYS A 266 -4.45 -4.77 -27.41
CA LYS A 266 -3.60 -3.71 -26.86
C LYS A 266 -2.14 -4.13 -26.89
N ASP A 267 -1.25 -3.21 -27.26
CA ASP A 267 0.20 -3.41 -27.18
C ASP A 267 0.67 -3.30 -25.72
N PRO A 268 1.14 -4.39 -25.09
CA PRO A 268 1.62 -4.37 -23.71
C PRO A 268 2.81 -3.42 -23.50
N LYS A 269 3.62 -3.13 -24.53
CA LYS A 269 4.76 -2.21 -24.39
C LYS A 269 4.35 -0.78 -24.04
N GLN A 270 3.12 -0.39 -24.39
CA GLN A 270 2.54 0.91 -24.04
C GLN A 270 1.86 0.92 -22.67
N LYS A 271 1.64 -0.26 -22.07
CA LYS A 271 0.97 -0.42 -20.78
C LYS A 271 1.99 -0.44 -19.63
N LEU A 272 1.48 -0.28 -18.42
CA LEU A 272 2.25 -0.24 -17.18
C LEU A 272 1.83 -1.38 -16.25
N LEU A 273 2.79 -2.10 -15.70
CA LEU A 273 2.59 -2.93 -14.51
C LEU A 273 3.28 -2.28 -13.31
N ILE A 274 2.53 -2.15 -12.21
CA ILE A 274 3.06 -1.72 -10.93
C ILE A 274 3.12 -2.95 -10.02
N PHE A 275 4.30 -3.35 -9.59
CA PHE A 275 4.49 -4.44 -8.64
C PHE A 275 4.71 -3.85 -7.24
N SER A 276 3.94 -4.27 -6.25
CA SER A 276 4.00 -3.69 -4.89
C SER A 276 3.77 -4.66 -3.73
N ASP A 277 3.52 -5.94 -4.01
CA ASP A 277 3.22 -6.94 -2.98
C ASP A 277 4.50 -7.53 -2.41
N GLY A 278 4.92 -7.06 -1.22
CA GLY A 278 5.96 -7.71 -0.41
C GLY A 278 7.30 -7.92 -1.11
N LEU A 279 7.76 -6.94 -1.89
CA LEU A 279 8.95 -7.09 -2.74
C LEU A 279 10.27 -7.11 -1.97
N GLU A 280 11.09 -8.13 -2.25
CA GLU A 280 12.52 -8.21 -1.93
C GLU A 280 13.36 -7.81 -3.18
N VAL A 281 14.65 -7.53 -2.99
CA VAL A 281 15.55 -7.12 -4.09
C VAL A 281 15.65 -8.20 -5.15
N GLU A 282 15.74 -9.47 -4.73
CA GLU A 282 15.78 -10.65 -5.59
C GLU A 282 14.53 -10.70 -6.46
N THR A 283 13.35 -10.56 -5.86
CA THR A 283 12.07 -10.56 -6.58
C THR A 283 11.97 -9.39 -7.56
N ILE A 284 12.46 -8.19 -7.19
CA ILE A 284 12.52 -7.03 -8.08
C ILE A 284 13.42 -7.33 -9.28
N GLU A 285 14.62 -7.85 -9.04
CA GLU A 285 15.59 -8.20 -10.07
C GLU A 285 15.05 -9.25 -11.05
N GLU A 286 14.48 -10.34 -10.53
CA GLU A 286 13.89 -11.41 -11.34
C GLU A 286 12.74 -10.89 -12.19
N THR A 287 11.81 -10.15 -11.57
CA THR A 287 10.65 -9.57 -12.26
C THR A 287 11.09 -8.57 -13.33
N TYR A 288 12.06 -7.70 -13.00
CA TYR A 288 12.63 -6.75 -13.96
C TYR A 288 13.21 -7.47 -15.17
N ARG A 289 14.07 -8.48 -14.96
CA ARG A 289 14.72 -9.22 -16.06
C ARG A 289 13.69 -9.95 -16.91
N HIS A 290 12.65 -10.51 -16.29
CA HIS A 290 11.59 -11.25 -16.99
C HIS A 290 10.73 -10.37 -17.91
N PHE A 291 10.40 -9.16 -17.47
CA PHE A 291 9.49 -8.25 -18.20
C PHE A 291 10.20 -7.14 -18.99
N ARG A 292 11.53 -7.03 -18.90
CA ARG A 292 12.31 -6.02 -19.64
C ARG A 292 11.98 -6.05 -21.13
N GLY A 293 11.53 -4.91 -21.65
CA GLY A 293 11.17 -4.74 -23.07
C GLY A 293 9.81 -5.32 -23.47
N LYS A 294 9.09 -5.99 -22.55
CA LYS A 294 7.72 -6.51 -22.80
C LYS A 294 6.64 -5.51 -22.39
N VAL A 295 6.85 -4.74 -21.33
CA VAL A 295 5.89 -3.81 -20.70
C VAL A 295 6.64 -2.74 -19.91
N ARG A 296 6.04 -1.59 -19.64
CA ARG A 296 6.60 -0.62 -18.67
C ARG A 296 6.42 -1.16 -17.26
N MET A 297 7.40 -0.96 -16.40
CA MET A 297 7.38 -1.46 -15.03
C MET A 297 7.60 -0.32 -14.03
N SER A 298 6.97 -0.44 -12.87
CA SER A 298 7.30 0.33 -11.67
C SER A 298 7.21 -0.59 -10.46
N PHE A 299 8.10 -0.40 -9.48
CA PHE A 299 8.15 -1.21 -8.26
C PHE A 299 7.89 -0.32 -7.04
N GLY A 300 6.80 -0.58 -6.33
CA GLY A 300 6.49 0.04 -5.03
C GLY A 300 7.15 -0.77 -3.92
N TRP A 301 8.20 -0.24 -3.31
CA TRP A 301 9.00 -0.96 -2.33
C TRP A 301 8.56 -0.62 -0.90
N GLY A 302 8.05 -1.62 -0.18
CA GLY A 302 7.40 -1.48 1.12
C GLY A 302 8.28 -1.85 2.32
N THR A 303 7.84 -2.81 3.12
CA THR A 303 8.48 -3.23 4.39
C THR A 303 9.99 -3.47 4.25
N ASN A 304 10.42 -4.20 3.21
CA ASN A 304 11.81 -4.57 3.02
C ASN A 304 12.75 -3.36 2.73
N LEU A 305 12.18 -2.21 2.35
CA LEU A 305 12.90 -0.92 2.28
C LEU A 305 12.96 -0.24 3.65
N THR A 306 11.84 -0.17 4.37
CA THR A 306 11.67 0.73 5.51
C THR A 306 11.67 0.05 6.87
N ASN A 307 11.82 -1.27 6.94
CA ASN A 307 11.80 -2.04 8.18
C ASN A 307 12.52 -3.39 8.03
N ASP A 308 13.70 -3.37 7.40
CA ASP A 308 14.58 -4.53 7.32
C ASP A 308 15.76 -4.39 8.30
N PHE A 309 15.52 -4.79 9.55
CA PHE A 309 16.51 -4.80 10.63
C PHE A 309 16.97 -6.22 10.99
N GLU A 310 16.53 -7.24 10.24
CA GLU A 310 16.93 -8.63 10.45
C GLU A 310 18.47 -8.75 10.41
N GLY A 311 19.03 -9.37 11.45
CA GLY A 311 20.48 -9.55 11.60
C GLY A 311 21.28 -8.26 11.85
N CYS A 312 20.62 -7.11 12.06
CA CYS A 312 21.32 -5.84 12.31
C CYS A 312 21.65 -5.64 13.78
N ALA A 313 20.91 -6.26 14.70
CA ALA A 313 21.14 -6.12 16.13
C ALA A 313 22.53 -6.63 16.56
N PRO A 314 23.17 -6.00 17.57
CA PRO A 314 24.44 -6.48 18.13
C PRO A 314 24.33 -7.89 18.73
N THR A 315 23.16 -8.22 19.26
CA THR A 315 22.79 -9.54 19.78
C THR A 315 21.62 -10.09 18.98
N GLU A 316 21.59 -11.41 18.76
CA GLU A 316 20.51 -12.06 18.03
C GLU A 316 19.15 -11.81 18.71
N THR A 317 18.18 -11.36 17.93
CA THR A 317 16.80 -11.11 18.36
C THR A 317 15.88 -11.05 17.15
N ASP A 318 14.64 -11.51 17.35
CA ASP A 318 13.50 -11.42 16.43
C ASP A 318 12.57 -10.23 16.77
N SER A 319 12.84 -9.49 17.84
CA SER A 319 11.99 -8.39 18.31
C SER A 319 11.92 -7.20 17.34
N LEU A 320 12.89 -7.10 16.43
CA LEU A 320 12.94 -6.09 15.37
C LEU A 320 12.35 -6.58 14.04
N ASP A 321 11.88 -7.82 13.98
CA ASP A 321 11.26 -8.35 12.78
C ASP A 321 9.92 -7.64 12.53
N ALA A 322 9.71 -7.29 11.27
CA ALA A 322 8.45 -6.70 10.84
C ALA A 322 7.32 -7.72 11.00
N ILE A 323 6.14 -7.24 11.43
CA ILE A 323 4.95 -8.08 11.62
C ILE A 323 3.90 -7.86 10.54
N SER A 324 3.14 -8.93 10.26
CA SER A 324 1.97 -8.85 9.40
C SER A 324 0.84 -8.12 10.14
N LEU A 325 0.80 -6.79 9.98
CA LEU A 325 -0.26 -5.94 10.50
C LEU A 325 -0.99 -5.25 9.35
N VAL A 326 -2.32 -5.23 9.43
CA VAL A 326 -3.22 -4.56 8.48
C VAL A 326 -4.35 -3.87 9.23
N CYS A 327 -4.87 -2.79 8.65
CA CYS A 327 -6.12 -2.16 9.04
C CYS A 327 -6.96 -2.07 7.76
N LYS A 328 -8.16 -2.67 7.77
CA LYS A 328 -9.01 -2.84 6.59
C LYS A 328 -10.46 -2.55 6.94
N VAL A 329 -11.24 -2.20 5.93
CA VAL A 329 -12.70 -2.07 6.06
C VAL A 329 -13.28 -3.41 6.50
N THR A 330 -14.02 -3.41 7.60
CA THR A 330 -14.72 -4.58 8.12
C THR A 330 -16.20 -4.57 7.77
N GLU A 331 -16.81 -3.40 7.68
CA GLU A 331 -18.24 -3.20 7.42
C GLU A 331 -18.48 -1.86 6.69
N ALA A 332 -19.53 -1.81 5.86
CA ALA A 332 -20.09 -0.58 5.31
C ALA A 332 -21.62 -0.57 5.48
N ASN A 333 -22.16 0.43 6.19
CA ASN A 333 -23.61 0.57 6.47
C ASN A 333 -24.28 -0.71 7.00
N GLY A 334 -23.71 -1.36 8.02
CA GLY A 334 -24.28 -2.59 8.59
C GLY A 334 -24.01 -3.85 7.77
N ARG A 335 -23.27 -3.76 6.66
CA ARG A 335 -23.00 -4.89 5.76
C ARG A 335 -21.51 -5.26 5.79
N PRO A 336 -21.16 -6.52 6.03
CA PRO A 336 -19.77 -6.97 6.12
C PRO A 336 -19.02 -6.76 4.80
N ALA A 337 -17.80 -6.24 4.90
CA ALA A 337 -16.90 -6.09 3.77
C ALA A 337 -16.01 -7.33 3.61
N VAL A 338 -15.71 -7.69 2.36
CA VAL A 338 -14.92 -8.87 2.02
C VAL A 338 -13.81 -8.47 1.05
N LYS A 339 -12.61 -9.04 1.22
CA LYS A 339 -11.58 -9.14 0.19
C LYS A 339 -11.27 -10.61 -0.02
N LEU A 340 -11.29 -11.07 -1.27
CA LEU A 340 -10.90 -12.45 -1.58
C LEU A 340 -9.40 -12.57 -1.92
N SER A 341 -8.79 -11.60 -2.62
CA SER A 341 -7.39 -11.67 -3.11
C SER A 341 -7.15 -12.73 -4.19
N ASP A 342 -5.96 -12.88 -4.77
CA ASP A 342 -5.55 -14.06 -5.55
C ASP A 342 -4.91 -15.16 -4.66
N ASN A 343 -4.55 -14.83 -3.43
CA ASN A 343 -4.11 -15.78 -2.41
C ASN A 343 -5.23 -16.02 -1.38
N PRO A 344 -5.75 -17.26 -1.24
CA PRO A 344 -6.75 -17.59 -0.21
C PRO A 344 -6.34 -17.25 1.22
N ALA A 345 -5.05 -17.36 1.56
CA ALA A 345 -4.55 -17.02 2.89
C ALA A 345 -4.62 -15.52 3.22
N LYS A 346 -4.82 -14.66 2.21
CA LYS A 346 -5.01 -13.21 2.36
C LYS A 346 -6.50 -12.78 2.32
N ALA A 347 -7.44 -13.73 2.31
CA ALA A 347 -8.86 -13.40 2.34
C ALA A 347 -9.25 -12.77 3.69
N THR A 348 -10.09 -11.74 3.66
CA THR A 348 -10.56 -11.03 4.86
C THR A 348 -12.06 -10.82 4.81
N GLY A 349 -12.75 -11.00 5.93
CA GLY A 349 -14.20 -10.81 6.06
C GLY A 349 -14.86 -11.96 6.82
N ASP A 350 -16.17 -11.88 7.02
CA ASP A 350 -16.95 -12.97 7.61
C ASP A 350 -16.92 -14.23 6.72
N GLU A 351 -16.81 -15.42 7.33
CA GLU A 351 -16.66 -16.68 6.60
C GLU A 351 -17.85 -17.00 5.69
N LYS A 352 -19.08 -16.66 6.11
CA LYS A 352 -20.28 -16.93 5.31
C LYS A 352 -20.31 -16.03 4.08
N GLU A 353 -19.89 -14.78 4.25
CA GLU A 353 -19.79 -13.82 3.14
C GLU A 353 -18.62 -14.13 2.21
N ILE A 354 -17.47 -14.58 2.73
CA ILE A 354 -16.39 -15.11 1.88
C ILE A 354 -16.92 -16.26 1.01
N LYS A 355 -17.64 -17.24 1.59
CA LYS A 355 -18.25 -18.34 0.83
C LYS A 355 -19.24 -17.85 -0.22
N ARG A 356 -20.03 -16.83 0.09
CA ARG A 356 -20.95 -16.19 -0.87
C ARG A 356 -20.19 -15.54 -2.02
N TYR A 357 -19.16 -14.76 -1.74
CA TYR A 357 -18.35 -14.10 -2.75
C TYR A 357 -17.64 -15.14 -3.64
N LEU A 358 -17.11 -16.24 -3.07
CA LEU A 358 -16.51 -17.32 -3.86
C LEU A 358 -17.52 -18.00 -4.80
N ARG A 359 -18.79 -18.17 -4.41
CA ARG A 359 -19.83 -18.67 -5.33
C ARG A 359 -20.09 -17.72 -6.51
N ILE A 360 -19.97 -16.42 -6.28
CA ILE A 360 -20.27 -15.38 -7.28
C ILE A 360 -19.09 -15.16 -8.23
N PHE A 361 -17.88 -15.05 -7.69
CA PHE A 361 -16.66 -14.72 -8.45
C PHE A 361 -15.88 -15.96 -8.90
N GLY A 362 -16.08 -17.10 -8.26
CA GLY A 362 -15.35 -18.34 -8.50
C GLY A 362 -13.98 -18.39 -7.83
N GLU A 363 -13.29 -19.51 -7.98
CA GLU A 363 -12.01 -19.78 -7.32
C GLU A 363 -10.80 -19.89 -8.27
N LYS A 364 -11.05 -19.81 -9.58
CA LYS A 364 -10.01 -19.98 -10.59
C LYS A 364 -8.86 -19.00 -10.36
N GLY A 365 -7.64 -19.50 -10.41
CA GLY A 365 -6.42 -18.69 -10.27
C GLY A 365 -6.10 -18.26 -8.84
N ARG A 366 -6.91 -18.66 -7.85
CA ARG A 366 -6.60 -18.45 -6.45
C ARG A 366 -5.64 -19.54 -5.97
N VAL A 367 -4.38 -19.17 -5.71
CA VAL A 367 -3.34 -20.13 -5.30
C VAL A 367 -2.69 -19.67 -4.01
N GLU A 368 -2.72 -20.55 -3.01
CA GLU A 368 -2.08 -20.30 -1.73
C GLU A 368 -0.56 -20.27 -1.89
N HIS A 369 0.06 -19.25 -1.31
CA HIS A 369 1.51 -19.10 -1.21
C HIS A 369 1.86 -18.34 0.07
N LEU A 370 3.11 -18.46 0.52
CA LEU A 370 3.58 -17.82 1.74
C LEU A 370 3.44 -16.29 1.65
N VAL A 371 2.80 -15.72 2.68
CA VAL A 371 2.73 -14.27 2.85
C VAL A 371 4.00 -13.81 3.54
N LYS A 372 4.95 -13.30 2.75
CA LYS A 372 6.12 -12.60 3.29
C LYS A 372 5.71 -11.21 3.79
N VAL A 373 6.33 -10.76 4.89
CA VAL A 373 6.00 -9.49 5.57
C VAL A 373 6.95 -8.38 5.19
#